data_AF-A0A2H0BJ98-F1
#
_entry.id   AF-A0A2H0BJ98-F1
#
_cell.length_a   1.000
_cell.length_b   1.000
_cell.length_c   1.000
_cell.angle_alpha   90.00
_cell.angle_beta   90.00
_cell.angle_gamma   90.00
#
_symmetry.space_group_name_H-M   'P 1'
#
loop_
_entity.id
_entity.type
_entity.pdbx_description
1 polymer ?
#
loop_
_entity_poly.entity_id
_entity_poly.type
_entity_poly.pdbx_seq_one_letter_code
_entity_poly.pdbx_strand_id
1 'polypeptide(L)' 'MSNKCSLCGKERVVVKTRKEKVGNSYVISREMSCPDSECQKKVEKTLFNEAKKRSFIKGEQLKREEERKKRVANSLKG' A
#
# COMPACT_ATOMS: atom_id res chain seq x y z
N MET A 1 17.67 -14.22 -9.22
CA MET A 1 17.11 -13.12 -8.40
C MET A 1 17.22 -13.52 -6.93
N SER A 2 17.77 -12.64 -6.08
CA SER A 2 17.78 -12.79 -4.62
C SER A 2 16.94 -11.65 -4.03
N ASN A 3 16.04 -11.97 -3.12
CA ASN A 3 15.15 -11.04 -2.45
C ASN A 3 15.74 -10.71 -1.07
N LYS A 4 16.83 -9.95 -1.06
CA LYS A 4 17.47 -9.50 0.18
C LYS A 4 16.68 -8.37 0.82
N CYS A 5 16.63 -8.39 2.14
CA CYS A 5 16.18 -7.27 2.93
C CYS A 5 17.08 -6.06 2.67
N SER A 6 16.49 -4.93 2.30
CA SER A 6 17.23 -3.68 2.04
C SER A 6 17.85 -3.06 3.30
N LEU A 7 17.39 -3.46 4.49
CA LEU A 7 17.90 -2.95 5.76
C LEU A 7 19.04 -3.81 6.32
N CYS A 8 18.91 -5.14 6.30
CA CYS A 8 19.86 -6.04 6.97
C CYS A 8 20.58 -7.00 6.01
N GLY A 9 20.25 -7.00 4.72
CA GLY A 9 20.90 -7.86 3.71
C GLY A 9 20.52 -9.35 3.75
N LYS A 10 19.80 -9.82 4.77
CA LYS A 10 19.33 -11.22 4.88
C LYS A 10 18.28 -11.55 3.81
N GLU A 11 18.29 -12.77 3.31
CA GLU A 11 17.28 -13.26 2.35
C GLU A 11 15.88 -13.25 3.00
N ARG A 12 14.88 -12.69 2.32
CA ARG A 12 13.50 -12.72 2.79
C ARG A 12 12.90 -14.12 2.63
N VAL A 13 12.01 -14.50 3.54
CA VAL A 13 11.33 -15.79 3.57
C VAL A 13 9.87 -15.64 3.16
N VAL A 14 9.31 -16.66 2.50
CA VAL A 14 7.87 -16.69 2.15
C VAL A 14 7.07 -16.89 3.43
N VAL A 15 6.13 -15.99 3.72
CA VAL A 15 5.21 -16.12 4.86
C VAL A 15 3.81 -16.51 4.44
N LYS A 16 3.42 -16.17 3.21
CA LYS A 16 2.10 -16.52 2.69
C LYS A 16 2.14 -16.67 1.19
N THR A 17 1.40 -17.65 0.68
CA THR A 17 1.12 -17.76 -0.75
C THR A 17 -0.38 -17.67 -0.95
N ARG A 18 -0.80 -16.85 -1.91
CA ARG A 18 -2.19 -16.73 -2.35
C ARG A 18 -2.26 -17.11 -3.81
N LYS A 19 -3.28 -17.90 -4.15
CA LYS A 19 -3.62 -18.22 -5.53
C LYS A 19 -5.03 -17.73 -5.76
N GLU A 20 -5.19 -16.86 -6.76
CA GLU A 20 -6.48 -16.31 -7.13
C GLU A 20 -6.68 -16.45 -8.64
N LYS A 21 -7.93 -16.60 -9.07
CA LYS A 21 -8.28 -16.65 -10.48
C LYS A 21 -8.73 -15.25 -10.91
N VAL A 22 -8.03 -14.67 -11.88
CA VAL A 22 -8.34 -13.36 -12.45
C VAL A 22 -8.65 -13.56 -13.94
N GLY A 23 -9.93 -13.42 -14.30
CA GLY A 23 -10.42 -13.79 -15.63
C GLY A 23 -10.20 -15.28 -15.92
N ASN A 24 -9.40 -15.57 -16.96
CA ASN A 24 -9.06 -16.93 -17.37
C ASN A 24 -7.70 -17.42 -16.84
N SER A 25 -6.99 -16.63 -16.04
CA SER A 25 -5.64 -16.95 -15.56
C SER A 25 -5.59 -17.10 -14.04
N TYR A 26 -4.61 -17.86 -13.55
CA TYR A 26 -4.29 -17.94 -12.13
C TYR A 26 -3.12 -17.00 -11.80
N VAL A 27 -3.32 -16.14 -10.82
CA VAL A 27 -2.27 -15.30 -10.25
C VAL A 27 -1.80 -15.94 -8.95
N ILE A 28 -0.49 -16.16 -8.84
CA ILE A 28 0.14 -16.68 -7.61
C ILE A 28 0.97 -15.57 -7.01
N SER A 29 0.51 -15.06 -5.86
CA SER A 29 1.17 -13.99 -5.11
C SER A 29 1.82 -14.58 -3.87
N ARG A 30 3.10 -14.23 -3.64
CA ARG A 30 3.84 -14.64 -2.44
C ARG A 30 4.16 -13.41 -1.60
N GLU A 31 3.67 -13.39 -0.37
CA GLU A 31 4.05 -12.41 0.64
C GLU A 31 5.36 -12.88 1.30
N MET A 32 6.34 -11.98 1.40
CA MET A 32 7.69 -12.25 1.89
C MET A 32 8.00 -11.35 3.08
N SER A 33 8.70 -11.87 4.10
CA SER A 33 9.13 -11.10 5.27
C SER A 33 10.63 -11.25 5.54
N CYS A 34 11.20 -10.32 6.31
CA CYS A 34 12.55 -10.49 6.83
C CYS A 34 12.53 -11.52 7.98
N PRO A 35 13.43 -12.53 8.00
CA PRO A 35 13.49 -13.50 9.09
C PRO A 35 14.00 -12.89 10.42
N ASP A 36 14.60 -11.69 10.37
CA ASP A 36 15.04 -10.95 11.55
C ASP A 36 13.89 -10.10 12.08
N SER A 37 13.36 -10.46 13.24
CA SER A 37 12.17 -9.82 13.83
C SER A 37 12.38 -8.35 14.16
N GLU A 38 13.57 -7.97 14.64
CA GLU A 38 13.90 -6.57 14.95
C GLU A 38 14.03 -5.74 13.67
N CYS A 39 14.62 -6.32 12.63
CA CYS A 39 14.64 -5.70 11.30
C CYS A 39 13.24 -5.57 10.72
N GLN A 40 12.41 -6.61 10.84
CA GLN A 40 11.05 -6.64 10.32
C GLN A 40 10.17 -5.58 10.99
N LYS A 41 10.26 -5.41 12.31
CA LYS A 41 9.56 -4.34 13.05
C LYS A 41 9.88 -2.94 12.52
N LYS A 42 11.14 -2.69 12.14
CA LYS A 42 11.55 -1.40 11.54
C LYS A 42 10.88 -1.17 10.19
N VAL A 43 10.81 -2.21 9.35
CA VAL A 43 10.10 -2.14 8.05
C VAL A 43 8.62 -1.86 8.28
N GLU A 44 7.97 -2.60 9.19
CA GLU A 44 6.54 -2.45 9.49
C GLU A 44 6.20 -1.06 10.04
N LYS A 45 7.04 -0.52 10.92
CA LYS A 45 6.89 0.86 11.42
C LYS A 45 6.94 1.89 10.29
N THR A 46 7.88 1.73 9.35
CA THR A 46 7.98 2.61 8.18
C THR A 46 6.75 2.49 7.29
N LEU A 47 6.32 1.27 6.98
CA LEU A 47 5.12 1.01 6.17
C LEU A 47 3.85 1.59 6.81
N PHE A 48 3.70 1.46 8.13
CA PHE A 48 2.59 2.05 8.87
C PHE A 48 2.57 3.58 8.75
N ASN A 49 3.72 4.22 8.94
CA ASN A 49 3.82 5.67 8.83
C ASN A 49 3.53 6.17 7.41
N GLU A 50 4.02 5.46 6.39
CA GLU A 50 3.71 5.77 4.99
C GLU A 50 2.23 5.57 4.69
N ALA A 51 1.61 4.49 5.16
CA ALA A 51 0.19 4.23 4.98
C ALA A 51 -0.65 5.37 5.57
N LYS A 52 -0.31 5.82 6.79
CA LYS A 52 -0.97 6.96 7.45
C LYS A 52 -0.82 8.27 6.67
N LYS A 53 0.37 8.54 6.12
CA LYS A 53 0.60 9.72 5.27
C LYS A 53 -0.23 9.64 3.99
N ARG A 54 -0.24 8.49 3.32
CA ARG A 54 -1.00 8.27 2.08
C ARG A 54 -2.51 8.39 2.33
N SER A 55 -3.03 7.84 3.43
CA SER A 55 -4.45 7.96 3.78
C SER A 55 -4.87 9.40 4.06
N PHE A 56 -4.02 10.17 4.76
CA PHE A 56 -4.27 11.59 4.99
C PHE A 56 -4.33 12.38 3.68
N ILE A 57 -3.32 12.23 2.81
CA ILE A 57 -3.27 12.91 1.51
C ILE A 57 -4.50 12.56 0.67
N LYS A 58 -4.89 11.28 0.63
CA LYS A 58 -6.08 10.84 -0.11
C LYS A 58 -7.36 11.47 0.45
N GLY A 59 -7.50 11.56 1.77
CA GLY A 59 -8.63 12.22 2.41
C GLY A 59 -8.74 13.69 2.03
N GLU A 60 -7.63 14.42 2.05
CA GLU A 60 -7.59 15.83 1.65
C GLU A 60 -7.89 16.04 0.16
N GLN A 61 -7.42 15.14 -0.70
CA GLN A 61 -7.76 15.16 -2.13
C GLN A 61 -9.26 14.98 -2.37
N LEU A 62 -9.90 14.04 -1.66
CA LEU A 62 -11.33 13.80 -1.78
C LEU A 62 -12.16 15.02 -1.33
N LYS A 63 -11.77 15.67 -0.22
CA LYS A 63 -12.42 16.91 0.24
C LYS A 63 -12.35 18.02 -0.81
N ARG A 64 -11.16 18.25 -1.39
CA ARG A 64 -10.97 19.26 -2.44
C ARG A 64 -11.81 18.95 -3.68
N GLU A 65 -11.91 17.67 -4.06
CA GLU A 65 -12.74 17.26 -5.19
C GLU A 65 -14.23 17.51 -4.92
N GLU A 66 -14.70 17.21 -3.70
CA GLU A 66 -16.08 17.44 -3.29
C GLU A 66 -16.42 18.94 -3.26
N GLU A 67 -15.56 19.77 -2.71
CA GLU A 67 -15.71 21.23 -2.74
C GLU A 67 -15.77 21.75 -4.18
N ARG A 68 -14.89 21.25 -5.06
CA ARG A 68 -14.91 21.62 -6.48
C ARG A 68 -16.24 21.24 -7.13
N LYS A 69 -16.75 20.03 -6.88
CA LYS A 69 -18.06 19.59 -7.38
C LYS A 69 -19.19 20.48 -6.87
N LYS A 70 -19.18 20.85 -5.59
CA LYS A 70 -20.17 21.77 -4.99
C LYS A 70 -20.14 23.15 -5.65
N ARG A 71 -18.94 23.72 -5.88
CA ARG A 71 -18.79 25.01 -6.57
C ARG A 71 -19.34 24.98 -7.99
N VAL A 72 -19.01 23.94 -8.77
CA VAL A 72 -19.53 23.76 -10.13
C VAL A 72 -21.05 23.57 -10.14
N ALA A 73 -21.58 22.78 -9.20
CA ALA A 73 -23.03 22.59 -9.09
C ALA A 73 -23.76 23.89 -8.73
N ASN A 74 -23.17 24.74 -7.90
CA ASN A 74 -23.75 26.04 -7.54
C ASN A 74 -23.66 27.05 -8.70
N SER A 75 -22.59 27.03 -9.50
CA SER A 75 -22.45 27.93 -10.66
C SER A 75 -23.36 27.57 -11.84
N LEU A 76 -23.92 26.36 -11.88
CA LEU A 76 -24.90 25.93 -12.89
C LEU A 76 -26.35 26.24 -12.49
N LYS A 77 -26.59 26.65 -11.24
CA LYS A 77 -27.92 26.98 -10.70
C LYS A 77 -28.25 28.47 -10.70
N GLY A 78 -27.25 29.33 -10.93
CA GLY A 78 -27.41 30.77 -11.14
C GLY A 78 -27.29 31.09 -12.62
#